data_AF-A0A537HRC7-F1
#
_entry.id   AF-A0A537HRC7-F1
#
_cell.length_a   1.000
_cell.length_b   1.000
_cell.length_c   1.000
_cell.angle_alpha   90.00
_cell.angle_beta   90.00
_cell.angle_gamma   90.00
#
_symmetry.space_group_name_H-M   'P 1'
#
loop_
_entity.id
_entity.type
_entity.pdbx_description
1 polymer ?
#
loop_
_entity_poly.entity_id
_entity_poly.type
_entity_poly.pdbx_seq_one_letter_code
_entity_poly.pdbx_strand_id
1 'polypeptide(L)' 'IDKHYPLELHVFEEKEEITEGLLVCTECNRWYPISDEIPQMLPDDLREAKEDLEWLGKWKERVPVRVLNDGKPFRLKS' A
#
# COMPACT_ATOMS: atom_id res chain seq x y z
N ILE A 1 -6.00 -15.53 -6.21
CA ILE A 1 -4.76 -14.75 -5.99
C ILE A 1 -4.70 -13.74 -7.13
N ASP A 2 -5.07 -12.49 -6.88
CA ASP A 2 -5.08 -11.43 -7.91
C ASP A 2 -3.88 -10.50 -7.70
N LYS A 3 -2.68 -11.07 -7.78
CA LYS A 3 -1.42 -10.32 -7.86
C LYS A 3 -1.03 -10.28 -9.33
N HIS A 4 -1.57 -9.33 -10.08
CA HIS A 4 -1.21 -9.15 -11.47
C HIS A 4 0.11 -8.38 -11.55
N TYR A 5 1.08 -8.94 -12.27
CA TYR A 5 2.33 -8.26 -12.58
C TYR A 5 2.11 -7.36 -13.81
N PRO A 6 2.65 -6.13 -13.83
CA PRO A 6 3.55 -5.53 -12.84
C PRO A 6 2.82 -4.80 -11.69
N LEU A 7 3.42 -4.84 -10.49
CA LEU A 7 3.06 -3.94 -9.39
C LEU A 7 3.78 -2.61 -9.57
N GLU A 8 3.05 -1.51 -9.41
CA GLU A 8 3.59 -0.15 -9.42
C GLU A 8 4.16 0.19 -8.04
N LEU A 9 5.41 0.66 -8.00
CA LEU A 9 6.11 1.04 -6.77
C LEU A 9 6.08 2.56 -6.59
N HIS A 10 5.65 3.00 -5.41
CA HIS A 10 5.77 4.38 -4.95
C HIS A 10 6.72 4.41 -3.76
N VAL A 11 7.84 5.12 -3.90
CA VAL A 11 8.84 5.29 -2.85
C VAL A 11 8.46 6.51 -2.02
N PHE A 12 8.39 6.33 -0.70
CA PHE A 12 8.11 7.43 0.24
C PHE A 12 9.37 7.85 0.95
N GLU A 13 10.18 6.93 1.45
CA GLU A 13 11.50 7.22 1.99
C GLU A 13 12.51 6.22 1.44
N GLU A 14 13.68 6.74 1.06
CA GLU A 14 14.82 5.96 0.60
C GLU A 14 16.11 6.47 1.25
N LYS A 15 17.00 5.54 1.56
CA LYS A 15 18.39 5.82 1.96
C LYS A 15 19.32 5.10 1.00
N GLU A 16 19.85 3.95 1.40
CA GLU A 16 20.54 3.01 0.51
C GLU A 16 19.53 2.04 -0.13
N GLU A 17 18.46 1.70 0.61
CA GLU A 17 17.30 0.94 0.15
C GLU A 17 16.00 1.72 0.45
N ILE A 18 14.87 1.23 -0.06
CA ILE A 18 13.55 1.83 0.15
C ILE A 18 13.08 1.47 1.55
N THR A 19 13.15 2.43 2.48
CA THR A 19 12.75 2.19 3.87
C THR A 19 11.23 2.19 4.03
N GLU A 20 10.54 3.08 3.31
CA GLU A 20 9.08 3.20 3.32
C GLU A 20 8.54 3.44 1.91
N GLY A 21 7.40 2.82 1.60
CA GLY A 21 6.83 2.90 0.26
C GLY A 21 5.54 2.11 0.11
N LEU A 22 5.07 1.99 -1.13
CA LEU A 22 3.79 1.38 -1.47
C LEU A 22 3.90 0.62 -2.78
N LEU A 23 3.49 -0.63 -2.77
CA LEU A 23 3.24 -1.39 -4.00
C LEU A 23 1.76 -1.35 -4.32
N VAL A 24 1.39 -1.14 -5.58
CA VAL A 24 -0.01 -1.09 -6.02
C VAL A 24 -0.19 -1.93 -7.27
N CYS A 25 -1.19 -2.80 -7.25
CA CYS A 25 -1.64 -3.52 -8.43
C CYS A 25 -2.49 -2.58 -9.29
N THR A 26 -2.08 -2.33 -10.53
CA THR A 26 -2.78 -1.44 -11.47
C THR A 26 -4.12 -2.02 -11.95
N GLU A 27 -4.28 -3.34 -11.90
CA GLU A 27 -5.48 -4.03 -12.38
C GLU A 27 -6.59 -4.09 -11.31
N CYS A 28 -6.23 -4.35 -10.05
CA CYS A 28 -7.21 -4.61 -8.99
C CYS A 28 -7.23 -3.58 -7.85
N ASN A 29 -6.36 -2.56 -7.91
CA ASN A 29 -6.16 -1.52 -6.89
C ASN A 29 -5.77 -2.04 -5.50
N ARG A 30 -5.27 -3.27 -5.43
CA ARG A 30 -4.73 -3.81 -4.19
C ARG A 30 -3.38 -3.20 -3.90
N TRP A 31 -3.16 -2.77 -2.68
CA TRP A 31 -1.92 -2.13 -2.28
C TRP A 31 -1.23 -2.87 -1.15
N TYR A 32 0.09 -2.75 -1.07
CA TYR A 32 0.91 -3.35 -0.02
C TYR A 32 1.88 -2.29 0.52
N PRO A 33 1.85 -1.98 1.82
CA PRO A 33 2.80 -1.06 2.40
C PRO A 33 4.20 -1.69 2.45
N ILE A 34 5.21 -0.85 2.34
CA ILE A 34 6.60 -1.18 2.63
C ILE A 34 6.96 -0.39 3.89
N SER A 35 7.40 -1.09 4.93
CA SER A 35 7.88 -0.52 6.18
C SER A 35 9.12 -1.28 6.61
N ASP A 36 10.13 -0.57 7.13
CA ASP A 36 11.42 -1.14 7.52
C ASP A 36 12.01 -2.01 6.40
N GLU A 37 11.93 -1.53 5.15
CA GLU A 37 12.47 -2.20 3.95
C GLU A 37 11.73 -3.50 3.57
N ILE A 38 10.70 -3.89 4.32
CA ILE A 38 9.94 -5.13 4.12
C ILE A 38 8.56 -4.83 3.50
N PRO A 39 8.26 -5.36 2.29
CA PRO A 39 6.93 -5.28 1.71
C PRO A 39 5.95 -6.25 2.41
N GLN A 40 4.91 -5.72 3.03
CA GLN A 40 3.90 -6.51 3.74
C GLN A 40 2.84 -7.06 2.77
N MET A 41 3.15 -8.19 2.14
CA MET A 41 2.30 -8.81 1.11
C MET A 41 1.29 -9.85 1.65
N LEU A 42 0.65 -9.52 2.77
CA LEU A 42 -0.33 -10.40 3.43
C LEU A 42 -1.63 -10.54 2.61
N PRO A 43 -2.31 -11.70 2.68
CA PRO A 43 -3.70 -11.86 2.25
C PRO A 43 -4.65 -10.91 2.99
N ASP A 44 -5.78 -10.55 2.38
CA ASP A 44 -6.72 -9.58 3.00
C ASP A 44 -7.27 -10.06 4.34
N ASP A 45 -7.53 -11.36 4.49
CA ASP A 45 -8.07 -11.95 5.72
C ASP A 45 -7.09 -11.90 6.90
N LEU A 46 -5.81 -11.60 6.63
CA LEU A 46 -4.75 -11.44 7.63
C LEU A 46 -4.34 -9.97 7.82
N ARG A 47 -5.06 -9.03 7.21
CA ARG A 47 -4.79 -7.59 7.32
C ARG A 47 -5.76 -6.93 8.28
N GLU A 48 -5.22 -6.16 9.20
CA GLU A 48 -6.01 -5.41 10.17
C GLU A 48 -6.34 -4.02 9.64
N ALA A 49 -7.64 -3.73 9.51
CA ALA A 49 -8.13 -2.45 8.97
C ALA A 49 -7.57 -1.25 9.73
N LYS A 50 -7.40 -1.37 11.05
CA LYS A 50 -6.90 -0.28 11.88
C LYS A 50 -5.45 0.07 11.51
N GLU A 51 -4.56 -0.92 11.46
CA GLU A 51 -3.15 -0.71 11.14
C GLU A 51 -2.97 -0.13 9.73
N ASP A 52 -3.71 -0.67 8.76
CA ASP A 52 -3.67 -0.20 7.37
C ASP A 52 -4.19 1.24 7.21
N LEU A 53 -5.28 1.60 7.91
CA LEU A 53 -5.82 2.95 7.87
C LEU A 53 -4.89 3.95 8.58
N GLU A 54 -4.26 3.56 9.68
CA GLU A 54 -3.25 4.37 10.36
C GLU A 54 -2.04 4.62 9.45
N TRP A 55 -1.56 3.58 8.75
CA TRP A 55 -0.46 3.70 7.78
C TRP A 55 -0.83 4.60 6.59
N LEU A 56 -2.01 4.41 5.99
CA LEU A 56 -2.50 5.29 4.94
C LEU A 56 -2.66 6.74 5.44
N GLY A 57 -3.02 6.92 6.70
CA GLY A 57 -3.10 8.22 7.35
C GLY A 57 -1.74 8.90 7.46
N LYS A 58 -0.71 8.17 7.89
CA LYS A 58 0.68 8.64 7.96
C LYS A 58 1.18 9.15 6.60
N TRP A 59 0.89 8.42 5.52
CA TRP A 59 1.39 8.72 4.18
C TRP A 59 0.37 9.35 3.23
N LYS A 60 -0.76 9.86 3.75
CA LYS A 60 -1.91 10.31 2.94
C LYS A 60 -1.55 11.28 1.80
N GLU A 61 -0.56 12.15 2.00
CA GLU A 61 -0.14 13.14 1.00
C GLU A 61 0.75 12.54 -0.10
N ARG A 62 1.40 11.39 0.14
CA ARG A 62 2.27 10.70 -0.82
C ARG A 62 1.60 9.50 -1.48
N VAL A 63 0.60 8.91 -0.83
CA VAL A 63 -0.19 7.81 -1.38
C VAL A 63 -0.99 8.27 -2.60
N PRO A 64 -0.98 7.53 -3.72
CA PRO A 64 -1.76 7.85 -4.91
C PRO A 64 -3.26 7.97 -4.59
N VAL A 65 -3.92 8.96 -5.19
CA VAL A 65 -5.35 9.23 -4.98
C VAL A 65 -6.24 8.01 -5.25
N ARG A 66 -5.89 7.18 -6.25
CA ARG A 66 -6.60 5.92 -6.55
C ARG A 66 -6.60 4.94 -5.37
N VAL A 67 -5.52 4.88 -4.58
CA VAL A 67 -5.44 3.98 -3.42
C VAL A 67 -6.26 4.55 -2.26
N LEU A 68 -6.24 5.88 -2.09
CA LEU A 68 -7.05 6.56 -1.08
C LEU A 68 -8.57 6.36 -1.31
N ASN A 69 -9.00 6.28 -2.56
CA ASN A 69 -10.42 6.20 -2.95
C ASN A 69 -10.91 4.78 -3.28
N ASP A 70 -10.06 3.93 -3.86
CA ASP A 70 -10.45 2.63 -4.44
C ASP A 70 -9.53 1.48 -3.97
N GLY A 71 -8.61 1.78 -3.03
CA GLY A 71 -7.64 0.82 -2.52
C GLY A 71 -8.30 -0.40 -1.88
N LYS A 72 -7.72 -1.56 -2.16
CA LYS A 72 -8.08 -2.84 -1.52
C LYS A 72 -6.93 -3.34 -0.63
N PRO A 73 -7.24 -3.95 0.52
CA PRO A 73 -8.58 -4.21 1.08
C PRO A 73 -9.22 -2.99 1.75
N PHE A 74 -8.40 -2.05 2.25
CA PHE A 74 -8.88 -0.86 2.95
C PHE A 74 -8.47 0.42 2.23
N ARG A 75 -9.21 1.48 2.50
CA ARG A 75 -9.06 2.82 1.90
C ARG A 75 -9.52 3.89 2.87
N LEU A 76 -8.97 5.10 2.75
CA LEU A 76 -9.30 6.21 3.66
C LEU A 76 -10.62 6.90 3.34
N LYS A 77 -11.04 6.91 2.07
CA LYS A 77 -12.31 7.52 1.66
C LYS A 77 -13.37 6.43 1.48
N SER A 78 -14.52 6.59 2.15
CA SER A 78 -15.75 5.87 1.84
C SER A 78 -16.62 6.70 0.91
#